data_AF-A0A6L9IYB6-F1
#
_entry.id   AF-A0A6L9IYB6-F1
#
_cell.length_a   1.000
_cell.length_b   1.000
_cell.length_c   1.000
_cell.angle_alpha   90.00
_cell.angle_beta   90.00
_cell.angle_gamma   90.00
#
_symmetry.space_group_name_H-M   'P 1'
#
loop_
_entity.id
_entity.type
_entity.pdbx_description
1 polymer ?
#
loop_
_entity_poly.entity_id
_entity_poly.type
_entity_poly.pdbx_seq_one_letter_code
_entity_poly.pdbx_strand_id
1 'polypeptide(L)'
;MPDFDTWLAEIAQPTHAASRAVVTWARINERPTTITLRRSGVARSPQIVRVELDSRAREDTRVVAGGANAQPGVTRAVIFGVRDHATVADTDIQRGDRVVIAGMEYEVITLIHAPGAVQAICEARV
;
A
#
# COMPACT_ATOMS: atom_id res chain seq x y z
N MET A 1 -6.11 15.56 -37.65
CA MET A 1 -5.60 14.46 -36.81
C MET A 1 -5.12 15.12 -35.52
N PRO A 2 -5.63 14.76 -34.33
CA PRO A 2 -5.13 15.34 -33.09
C PRO A 2 -3.62 15.07 -32.98
N ASP A 3 -2.87 16.08 -32.59
CA ASP A 3 -1.42 16.01 -32.47
C ASP A 3 -1.04 15.06 -31.33
N PHE A 4 -0.45 13.92 -31.70
CA PHE A 4 -0.10 12.86 -30.77
C PHE A 4 0.98 13.32 -29.79
N ASP A 5 1.91 14.18 -30.22
CA ASP A 5 3.00 14.67 -29.37
C ASP A 5 2.47 15.64 -28.31
N THR A 6 1.52 16.51 -28.68
CA THR A 6 0.82 17.38 -27.71
C THR A 6 0.03 16.56 -26.69
N TRP A 7 -0.72 15.54 -27.12
CA TRP A 7 -1.45 14.67 -26.21
C TRP A 7 -0.52 13.90 -25.26
N LEU A 8 0.62 13.40 -25.77
CA LEU A 8 1.62 12.69 -24.98
C LEU A 8 2.28 13.60 -23.93
N ALA A 9 2.57 14.85 -24.31
CA ALA A 9 3.13 15.84 -23.40
C ALA A 9 2.16 16.23 -22.29
N GLU A 10 0.85 16.30 -22.57
CA GLU A 10 -0.20 16.65 -21.61
C GLU A 10 -0.37 15.57 -20.53
N ILE A 11 -0.41 14.29 -20.92
CA ILE A 11 -0.52 13.17 -19.94
C ILE A 11 0.75 12.99 -19.09
N ALA A 12 1.90 13.49 -19.56
CA ALA A 12 3.16 13.45 -18.84
C ALA A 12 3.35 14.62 -17.86
N GLN A 13 2.42 15.58 -17.80
CA GLN A 13 2.58 16.76 -16.95
C GLN A 13 2.46 16.43 -15.44
N PRO A 14 3.30 17.07 -14.59
CA PRO A 14 3.21 16.94 -13.12
C PRO A 14 1.84 17.31 -12.53
N THR A 15 1.09 18.18 -13.20
CA THR A 15 -0.29 18.58 -12.84
C THR A 15 -1.24 17.40 -12.76
N HIS A 16 -1.05 16.36 -13.58
CA HIS A 16 -1.86 15.16 -13.50
C HIS A 16 -1.51 14.33 -12.25
N ALA A 17 -0.23 14.17 -11.91
CA ALA A 17 0.18 13.48 -10.68
C ALA A 17 -0.30 14.21 -9.41
N ALA A 18 -0.16 15.53 -9.35
CA ALA A 18 -0.64 16.34 -8.23
C ALA A 18 -2.17 16.25 -8.07
N SER A 19 -2.93 16.31 -9.17
CA SER A 19 -4.38 16.17 -9.13
C SER A 19 -4.80 14.77 -8.66
N ARG A 20 -4.09 13.72 -9.09
CA ARG A 20 -4.30 12.35 -8.60
C ARG A 20 -3.97 12.22 -7.12
N ALA A 21 -2.92 12.90 -6.65
CA ALA A 21 -2.54 12.91 -5.24
C ALA A 21 -3.65 13.46 -4.35
N VAL A 22 -4.34 14.53 -4.78
CA VAL A 22 -5.50 15.09 -4.06
C VAL A 22 -6.63 14.06 -3.95
N VAL A 23 -6.93 13.34 -5.03
CA VAL A 23 -7.96 12.28 -5.03
C VAL A 23 -7.53 11.10 -4.13
N THR A 24 -6.28 10.68 -4.22
CA THR A 24 -5.71 9.63 -3.35
C THR A 24 -5.81 10.02 -1.88
N TRP A 25 -5.45 11.27 -1.56
CA TRP A 25 -5.51 11.79 -0.20
C TRP A 25 -6.94 11.86 0.33
N ALA A 26 -7.91 12.29 -0.48
CA ALA A 26 -9.32 12.24 -0.11
C ALA A 26 -9.78 10.82 0.25
N ARG A 27 -9.37 9.81 -0.54
CA ARG A 27 -9.68 8.39 -0.26
C ARG A 27 -9.00 7.85 0.99
N ILE A 28 -7.82 8.36 1.33
CA ILE A 28 -7.15 8.04 2.59
C ILE A 28 -7.95 8.60 3.76
N ASN A 29 -8.42 9.85 3.66
CA ASN A 29 -9.20 10.52 4.69
C ASN A 29 -10.60 9.91 4.91
N GLU A 30 -11.14 9.14 3.97
CA GLU A 30 -12.38 8.36 4.20
C GLU A 30 -12.19 7.30 5.28
N ARG A 31 -11.01 6.65 5.35
CA ARG A 31 -10.68 5.59 6.31
C ARG A 31 -9.19 5.67 6.70
N PRO A 32 -8.80 6.70 7.46
CA PRO A 32 -7.41 6.95 7.78
C PRO A 32 -6.92 5.99 8.87
N THR A 33 -5.75 5.44 8.66
CA THR A 33 -5.03 4.58 9.59
C THR A 33 -3.64 5.15 9.77
N THR A 34 -3.26 5.40 11.03
CA THR A 34 -1.88 5.79 11.34
C THR A 34 -1.03 4.53 11.49
N ILE A 35 0.02 4.41 10.70
CA ILE A 35 0.97 3.29 10.78
C ILE A 35 2.35 3.79 11.20
N THR A 36 3.09 2.91 11.87
CA THR A 36 4.52 3.12 12.17
C THR A 36 5.29 2.00 11.50
N LEU A 37 6.13 2.35 10.53
CA LEU A 37 6.98 1.39 9.82
C LEU A 37 8.25 1.14 10.62
N ARG A 38 8.79 -0.08 10.52
CA ARG A 38 10.10 -0.45 11.04
C ARG A 38 11.00 -0.86 9.87
N ARG A 39 12.07 -0.10 9.67
CA ARG A 39 13.09 -0.38 8.64
C ARG A 39 14.38 -0.81 9.33
N SER A 40 14.84 -2.03 9.06
CA SER A 40 16.04 -2.58 9.72
C SER A 40 15.99 -2.49 11.26
N GLY A 41 14.80 -2.66 11.84
CA GLY A 41 14.56 -2.58 13.29
C GLY A 41 14.28 -1.18 13.83
N VAL A 42 14.56 -0.12 13.07
CA VAL A 42 14.36 1.27 13.47
C VAL A 42 12.95 1.73 13.12
N ALA A 43 12.22 2.28 14.10
CA ALA A 43 10.90 2.86 13.87
C ALA A 43 11.01 4.18 13.11
N ARG A 44 10.14 4.36 12.11
CA ARG A 44 9.98 5.61 11.36
C ARG A 44 8.90 6.48 11.98
N SER A 45 8.86 7.75 11.60
CA SER A 45 7.78 8.65 12.00
C SER A 45 6.42 8.06 11.60
N PRO A 46 5.37 8.22 12.41
CA PRO A 46 4.03 7.79 12.04
C PRO A 46 3.56 8.44 10.74
N GLN A 47 2.88 7.67 9.89
CA GLN A 47 2.36 8.12 8.61
C GLN A 47 0.87 7.76 8.51
N ILE A 48 0.07 8.65 7.93
CA ILE A 48 -1.37 8.43 7.72
C ILE A 48 -1.57 7.82 6.34
N VAL A 49 -2.20 6.65 6.31
CA VAL A 49 -2.45 5.86 5.10
C VAL A 49 -3.84 5.25 5.17
N ARG A 50 -4.29 4.60 4.09
CA ARG A 50 -5.44 3.69 4.14
C ARG A 50 -4.95 2.27 4.09
N VAL A 51 -5.55 1.41 4.91
CA VAL A 51 -5.20 -0.01 4.97
C VAL A 51 -6.43 -0.84 4.65
N GLU A 52 -6.27 -1.78 3.72
CA GLU A 52 -7.29 -2.75 3.37
C GLU A 52 -6.74 -4.15 3.64
N LEU A 53 -7.41 -4.88 4.53
CA LEU A 53 -7.09 -6.27 4.81
C LEU A 53 -7.80 -7.15 3.78
N ASP A 54 -7.09 -8.08 3.15
CA ASP A 54 -7.72 -9.07 2.30
C ASP A 54 -8.40 -10.12 3.18
N SER A 55 -9.70 -9.96 3.38
CA SER A 55 -10.52 -10.84 4.22
C SER A 55 -10.75 -12.22 3.60
N ARG A 56 -10.35 -12.46 2.34
CA ARG A 56 -10.46 -13.80 1.71
C ARG A 56 -9.40 -14.78 2.20
N ALA A 57 -8.38 -14.31 2.92
CA ALA A 57 -7.34 -15.14 3.51
C ALA A 57 -7.74 -15.79 4.86
N ARG A 58 -9.00 -15.63 5.30
CA ARG A 58 -9.44 -16.00 6.65
C ARG A 58 -10.26 -17.29 6.78
N GLU A 59 -10.30 -18.14 5.76
CA GLU A 59 -10.92 -19.47 5.88
C GLU A 59 -10.13 -20.51 5.07
N ASP A 60 -9.03 -21.01 5.61
CA ASP A 60 -8.70 -22.43 5.41
C ASP A 60 -7.88 -22.99 6.57
N THR A 61 -8.43 -22.88 7.78
CA THR A 61 -8.11 -23.83 8.87
C THR A 61 -9.22 -24.88 8.91
N ARG A 62 -9.52 -25.52 7.77
CA ARG A 62 -9.95 -26.92 7.84
C ARG A 62 -8.69 -27.76 7.76
N VAL A 63 -8.25 -28.18 8.93
CA VAL A 63 -7.47 -29.39 9.12
C VAL A 63 -8.25 -30.53 8.44
N VAL A 64 -8.04 -30.73 7.14
CA VAL A 64 -8.31 -32.02 6.51
C VAL A 64 -7.04 -32.82 6.73
N ALA A 65 -7.12 -33.71 7.71
CA ALA A 65 -6.16 -34.75 7.94
C ALA A 65 -5.74 -35.39 6.60
N GLY A 66 -4.43 -35.40 6.29
CA GLY A 66 -3.87 -36.41 5.38
C GLY A 66 -3.26 -35.98 4.04
N GLY A 67 -2.69 -34.78 3.87
CA GLY A 67 -1.96 -34.47 2.63
C GLY A 67 -0.78 -33.51 2.83
N ALA A 68 0.40 -33.89 2.33
CA ALA A 68 1.68 -33.18 2.48
C ALA A 68 1.77 -31.80 1.77
N ASN A 69 0.64 -31.20 1.36
CA ASN A 69 0.59 -29.96 0.56
C ASN A 69 -0.37 -28.91 1.15
N ALA A 70 -0.51 -28.82 2.48
CA ALA A 70 -1.26 -27.74 3.11
C ALA A 70 -0.46 -26.42 3.00
N GLN A 71 -0.85 -25.55 2.08
CA GLN A 71 -0.27 -24.23 1.93
C GLN A 71 -0.93 -23.30 2.96
N PRO A 72 -0.20 -22.74 3.94
CA PRO A 72 -0.80 -21.87 4.94
C PRO A 72 -1.44 -20.66 4.26
N GLY A 73 -2.69 -20.35 4.61
CA GLY A 73 -3.41 -19.19 4.07
C GLY A 73 -2.63 -17.91 4.34
N VAL A 74 -2.06 -17.31 3.28
CA VAL A 74 -1.26 -16.08 3.39
C VAL A 74 -2.22 -14.91 3.64
N THR A 75 -2.23 -14.39 4.87
CA THR A 75 -3.00 -13.18 5.19
C THR A 75 -2.31 -11.97 4.58
N ARG A 76 -3.03 -11.25 3.70
CA ARG A 76 -2.52 -10.09 2.96
C ARG A 76 -3.14 -8.79 3.45
N ALA A 77 -2.35 -7.74 3.42
CA ALA A 77 -2.81 -6.36 3.63
C ALA A 77 -2.30 -5.47 2.49
N VAL A 78 -3.12 -4.53 2.05
CA VAL A 78 -2.76 -3.52 1.06
C VAL A 78 -2.77 -2.17 1.75
N ILE A 79 -1.66 -1.43 1.64
CA ILE A 79 -1.51 -0.08 2.16
C ILE A 79 -1.52 0.90 0.99
N PHE A 80 -2.38 1.90 1.07
CA PHE A 80 -2.48 3.00 0.12
C PHE A 80 -1.94 4.27 0.77
N GLY A 81 -0.84 4.76 0.21
CA GLY A 81 -0.19 6.02 0.59
C GLY A 81 -0.32 7.07 -0.52
N VAL A 82 0.00 8.30 -0.16
CA VAL A 82 0.01 9.45 -1.07
C VAL A 82 1.44 9.73 -1.54
N ARG A 83 1.57 10.28 -2.75
CA ARG A 83 2.83 10.74 -3.33
C ARG A 83 2.56 12.00 -4.16
N ASP A 84 3.52 12.92 -4.24
CA ASP A 84 3.49 14.13 -5.07
C ASP A 84 2.31 15.08 -4.72
N HIS A 85 1.92 15.13 -3.44
CA HIS A 85 0.90 16.07 -2.95
C HIS A 85 1.52 17.40 -2.53
N ALA A 86 0.89 18.53 -2.88
CA ALA A 86 1.47 19.87 -2.65
C ALA A 86 1.73 20.21 -1.17
N THR A 87 0.89 19.71 -0.26
CA THR A 87 0.93 20.05 1.17
C THR A 87 1.04 18.86 2.12
N VAL A 88 1.03 17.63 1.58
CA VAL A 88 1.07 16.40 2.39
C VAL A 88 2.35 15.69 2.03
N ALA A 89 3.12 15.31 3.06
CA ALA A 89 4.36 14.58 2.85
C ALA A 89 4.09 13.23 2.18
N ASP A 90 4.99 12.85 1.27
CA ASP A 90 4.94 11.56 0.62
C ASP A 90 5.01 10.42 1.63
N THR A 91 4.28 9.35 1.35
CA THR A 91 4.34 8.13 2.15
C THR A 91 5.65 7.39 1.86
N ASP A 92 6.58 7.41 2.83
CA ASP A 92 7.85 6.67 2.81
C ASP A 92 7.62 5.22 3.26
N ILE A 93 7.12 4.38 2.34
CA ILE A 93 7.11 2.92 2.46
C ILE A 93 8.17 2.34 1.52
N GLN A 94 8.92 1.36 2.01
CA GLN A 94 9.90 0.60 1.23
C GLN A 94 9.67 -0.91 1.36
N ARG A 95 10.13 -1.66 0.36
CA ARG A 95 10.16 -3.12 0.41
C ARG A 95 11.01 -3.59 1.58
N GLY A 96 10.52 -4.57 2.34
CA GLY A 96 11.16 -5.08 3.55
C GLY A 96 10.86 -4.26 4.82
N ASP A 97 10.14 -3.14 4.71
CA ASP A 97 9.60 -2.48 5.90
C ASP A 97 8.60 -3.40 6.60
N ARG A 98 8.58 -3.33 7.92
CA ARG A 98 7.62 -4.05 8.76
C ARG A 98 6.62 -3.11 9.38
N VAL A 99 5.41 -3.58 9.56
CA VAL A 99 4.32 -2.79 10.13
C VAL A 99 3.40 -3.67 10.95
N VAL A 100 2.87 -3.14 12.05
CA VAL A 100 1.84 -3.82 12.83
C VAL A 100 0.48 -3.26 12.44
N ILE A 101 -0.41 -4.12 11.97
CA ILE A 101 -1.77 -3.77 11.56
C ILE A 101 -2.72 -4.70 12.31
N ALA A 102 -3.65 -4.12 13.08
CA ALA A 102 -4.62 -4.86 13.89
C ALA A 102 -3.97 -5.96 14.78
N GLY A 103 -2.78 -5.67 15.33
CA GLY A 103 -2.06 -6.57 16.23
C GLY A 103 -1.23 -7.67 15.55
N MET A 104 -1.26 -7.78 14.22
CA MET A 104 -0.41 -8.71 13.46
C MET A 104 0.76 -7.97 12.78
N GLU A 105 1.94 -8.59 12.76
CA GLU A 105 3.09 -8.06 12.03
C GLU A 105 2.98 -8.44 10.55
N TYR A 106 3.19 -7.45 9.68
CA TYR A 106 3.26 -7.62 8.24
C TYR A 106 4.60 -7.13 7.72
N GLU A 107 5.06 -7.74 6.63
CA GLU A 107 6.22 -7.30 5.85
C GLU A 107 5.77 -6.79 4.48
N VAL A 108 6.32 -5.66 4.05
CA VAL A 108 6.08 -5.10 2.72
C VAL A 108 6.84 -5.94 1.68
N ILE A 109 6.10 -6.68 0.86
CA ILE A 109 6.68 -7.56 -0.16
C ILE A 109 6.87 -6.86 -1.51
N THR A 110 5.95 -5.95 -1.86
CA THR A 110 5.87 -5.30 -3.17
C THR A 110 5.43 -3.86 -3.01
N LEU A 111 6.04 -2.98 -3.81
CA LEU A 111 5.72 -1.56 -3.87
C LEU A 111 5.33 -1.19 -5.32
N ILE A 112 4.21 -0.49 -5.47
CA ILE A 112 3.70 -0.02 -6.76
C ILE A 112 3.59 1.49 -6.67
N HIS A 113 4.32 2.20 -7.52
CA HIS A 113 4.21 3.64 -7.66
C HIS A 113 3.26 3.98 -8.81
N ALA A 114 2.26 4.79 -8.51
CA ALA A 114 1.34 5.35 -9.49
C ALA A 114 1.38 6.88 -9.40
N PRO A 115 0.95 7.61 -10.44
CA PRO A 115 0.84 9.06 -10.36
C PRO A 115 -0.04 9.47 -9.17
N GLY A 116 0.53 10.23 -8.23
CA GLY A 116 -0.18 10.69 -7.04
C GLY A 116 -0.39 9.65 -5.93
N ALA A 117 0.19 8.45 -6.04
CA ALA A 117 -0.06 7.38 -5.08
C ALA A 117 1.12 6.40 -4.94
N VAL A 118 1.17 5.76 -3.78
CA VAL A 118 1.99 4.56 -3.56
C VAL A 118 1.10 3.46 -2.99
N GLN A 119 1.27 2.24 -3.49
CA GLN A 119 0.57 1.06 -2.97
C GLN A 119 1.60 0.05 -2.52
N ALA A 120 1.41 -0.50 -1.33
CA ALA A 120 2.25 -1.54 -0.78
C ALA A 120 1.43 -2.79 -0.50
N ILE A 121 1.86 -3.92 -1.07
CA ILE A 121 1.31 -5.23 -0.74
C ILE A 121 2.15 -5.79 0.39
N CYS A 122 1.47 -6.22 1.45
CA CYS A 122 2.08 -6.75 2.65
C CYS A 122 1.57 -8.15 2.94
N GLU A 123 2.44 -9.01 3.45
CA GLU A 123 2.10 -10.37 3.88
C GLU A 123 2.34 -10.51 5.38
N ALA A 124 1.44 -11.20 6.06
CA ALA A 124 1.55 -11.45 7.50
C ALA A 124 2.76 -12.34 7.77
N ARG A 125 3.55 -11.98 8.78
CA ARG A 125 4.63 -12.83 9.29
C ARG A 125 4.03 -13.77 10.33
N VAL A 126 4.26 -15.06 10.14
CA VAL A 126 3.94 -16.13 11.12
C VAL A 126 5.09 -16.29 12.08
#